data_AF-A0AA88YBY7-F1
#
_entry.id   AF-A0AA88YBY7-F1
#
_cell.length_a   1.000
_cell.length_b   1.000
_cell.length_c   1.000
_cell.angle_alpha   90.00
_cell.angle_beta   90.00
_cell.angle_gamma   90.00
#
_symmetry.space_group_name_H-M   'P 1'
#
loop_
_entity.id
_entity.type
_entity.pdbx_description
1 polymer ?
#
loop_
_entity_poly.entity_id
_entity_poly.type
_entity_poly.pdbx_seq_one_letter_code
_entity_poly.pdbx_strand_id
1 'polypeptide(L)'
;MNCRTTIAVIDHNMGLNRGHKLDKDGKLMYKKVYSKVSSQWIPKAVYNPKNYLWMPMLMKMCVVQKEATTLPPVPVKDRGNIAPVPAPPTREMISKLISRFRKAYDDSLCTLKY
;
A
#
# COMPACT_ATOMS: atom_id res chain seq x y z
N MET A 1 13.75 21.25 -6.59
CA MET A 1 12.95 20.00 -6.63
C MET A 1 12.66 19.68 -8.10
N ASN A 2 13.00 18.49 -8.60
CA ASN A 2 12.84 18.19 -10.03
C ASN A 2 11.39 17.79 -10.36
N CYS A 3 10.99 17.90 -11.64
CA CYS A 3 9.63 17.58 -12.08
C CYS A 3 9.24 16.13 -11.74
N ARG A 4 10.19 15.19 -11.78
CA ARG A 4 9.94 13.78 -11.43
C ARG A 4 9.51 13.63 -9.97
N THR A 5 10.16 14.34 -9.05
CA THR A 5 9.80 14.34 -7.63
C THR A 5 8.42 14.95 -7.43
N THR A 6 8.09 16.04 -8.12
CA THR A 6 6.77 16.68 -8.03
C THR A 6 5.65 15.75 -8.51
N ILE A 7 5.84 15.07 -9.65
CA ILE A 7 4.88 14.10 -10.18
C ILE A 7 4.72 12.91 -9.22
N ALA A 8 5.82 12.42 -8.66
CA ALA A 8 5.78 11.32 -7.70
C ALA A 8 5.00 11.70 -6.43
N VAL A 9 5.13 12.94 -5.96
CA VAL A 9 4.35 13.48 -4.83
C VAL A 9 2.87 13.58 -5.20
N ILE A 10 2.53 14.09 -6.39
CA ILE A 10 1.13 14.18 -6.82
C ILE A 10 0.51 12.78 -7.00
N ASP A 11 1.21 11.83 -7.63
CA ASP A 11 0.73 10.44 -7.75
C ASP A 11 0.52 9.79 -6.37
N HIS A 12 1.45 10.02 -5.45
CA HIS A 12 1.32 9.52 -4.09
C HIS A 12 0.06 10.09 -3.43
N ASN A 13 -0.12 11.41 -3.46
CA ASN A 13 -1.23 12.10 -2.81
C ASN A 13 -2.59 11.69 -3.39
N MET A 14 -2.69 11.61 -4.72
CA MET A 14 -3.91 11.17 -5.41
C MET A 14 -4.26 9.69 -5.10
N GLY A 15 -3.26 8.89 -4.70
CA GLY A 15 -3.41 7.49 -4.34
C GLY A 15 -3.61 7.17 -2.86
N LEU A 16 -3.65 8.17 -1.97
CA LEU A 16 -3.71 7.98 -0.50
C LEU A 16 -5.06 7.42 -0.02
N ASN A 17 -6.18 7.96 -0.50
CA ASN A 17 -7.52 7.65 0.02
C ASN A 17 -8.16 6.43 -0.66
N ARG A 18 -7.40 5.36 -0.84
CA ARG A 18 -7.95 4.12 -1.36
C ARG A 18 -8.65 3.35 -0.26
N GLY A 19 -9.93 3.05 -0.48
CA GLY A 19 -10.68 2.13 0.36
C GLY A 19 -10.06 0.74 0.39
N HIS A 20 -10.27 0.02 1.48
CA HIS A 20 -9.92 -1.39 1.57
C HIS A 20 -10.79 -2.22 0.62
N LYS A 21 -10.20 -3.26 0.04
CA LYS A 21 -10.91 -4.22 -0.78
C LYS A 21 -11.69 -5.17 0.14
N LEU A 22 -13.00 -5.27 -0.14
CA LEU A 22 -13.90 -6.19 0.54
C LEU A 22 -14.11 -7.45 -0.31
N ASP A 23 -14.32 -8.57 0.36
CA ASP A 23 -14.78 -9.82 -0.25
C ASP A 23 -16.30 -9.77 -0.50
N LYS A 24 -16.86 -10.78 -1.16
CA LYS A 24 -18.30 -10.90 -1.45
C LYS A 24 -19.17 -10.82 -0.17
N ASP A 25 -18.62 -11.27 0.95
CA ASP A 25 -19.25 -11.23 2.27
C ASP A 25 -19.01 -9.91 3.03
N GLY A 26 -18.44 -8.89 2.39
CA GLY A 26 -18.13 -7.60 3.02
C GLY A 26 -16.93 -7.61 3.97
N LYS A 27 -16.16 -8.71 4.05
CA LYS A 27 -14.98 -8.83 4.91
C LYS A 27 -13.72 -8.27 4.25
N LEU A 28 -12.83 -7.68 5.05
CA LEU A 28 -11.54 -7.16 4.56
C LEU A 28 -10.67 -8.27 3.96
N MET A 29 -10.14 -8.04 2.76
CA MET A 29 -9.17 -8.94 2.13
C MET A 29 -7.74 -8.63 2.60
N TYR A 30 -6.95 -9.68 2.85
CA TYR A 30 -5.55 -9.57 3.27
C TYR A 30 -4.63 -10.34 2.33
N LYS A 31 -3.42 -9.82 2.13
CA LYS A 31 -2.30 -10.51 1.47
C LYS A 31 -1.18 -10.77 2.45
N LYS A 32 -0.46 -11.87 2.26
CA LYS A 32 0.71 -12.22 3.07
C LYS A 32 1.94 -11.52 2.52
N VAL A 33 2.70 -10.83 3.37
CA VAL A 33 3.95 -10.17 2.99
C VAL A 33 5.03 -10.52 4.01
N TYR A 34 6.18 -10.98 3.55
CA TYR A 34 7.33 -11.19 4.42
C TYR A 34 8.06 -9.86 4.64
N SER A 35 8.16 -9.43 5.89
CA SER A 35 8.89 -8.24 6.29
C SER A 35 10.37 -8.57 6.47
N LYS A 36 11.25 -7.89 5.72
CA LYS A 36 12.70 -8.02 5.89
C LYS A 36 13.21 -7.45 7.22
N VAL A 37 12.52 -6.45 7.75
CA VAL A 37 12.93 -5.75 8.97
C VAL A 37 12.67 -6.62 10.20
N SER A 38 11.52 -7.29 10.24
CA SER A 38 11.12 -8.12 11.37
C SER A 38 11.30 -9.62 11.12
N SER A 39 11.79 -10.01 9.93
CA SER A 39 11.94 -11.41 9.50
C SER A 39 10.71 -12.28 9.76
N GLN A 40 9.52 -11.71 9.56
CA GLN A 40 8.25 -12.37 9.86
C GLN A 40 7.22 -12.12 8.76
N TRP A 41 6.29 -13.05 8.63
CA TRP A 41 5.12 -12.92 7.77
C TRP A 41 4.09 -12.00 8.43
N ILE A 42 3.66 -10.96 7.70
CA ILE A 42 2.69 -9.97 8.17
C ILE A 42 1.51 -9.94 7.19
N PRO A 43 0.25 -9.96 7.68
CA PRO A 43 -0.90 -9.76 6.82
C PRO A 43 -1.07 -8.26 6.55
N LYS A 44 -1.12 -7.88 5.28
CA LYS A 44 -1.42 -6.50 4.87
C LYS A 44 -2.78 -6.45 4.20
N ALA A 45 -3.58 -5.45 4.56
CA ALA A 45 -4.86 -5.22 3.90
C ALA A 45 -4.66 -4.98 2.40
N VAL A 46 -5.52 -5.57 1.58
CA VAL A 46 -5.59 -5.31 0.15
C VAL A 46 -6.45 -4.07 -0.04
N TYR A 47 -5.95 -3.12 -0.83
CA TYR A 47 -6.70 -1.93 -1.20
C TYR A 47 -7.35 -2.12 -2.56
N ASN A 48 -8.37 -1.31 -2.83
CA ASN A 48 -8.97 -1.23 -4.16
C ASN A 48 -7.92 -0.88 -5.23
N PRO A 49 -8.12 -1.34 -6.48
CA PRO A 49 -7.22 -1.03 -7.58
C PRO A 49 -7.05 0.48 -7.73
N LYS A 50 -5.83 0.91 -8.10
CA LYS A 50 -5.57 2.33 -8.40
C LYS A 50 -6.38 2.72 -9.63
N ASN A 51 -7.10 3.83 -9.54
CA ASN A 51 -7.75 4.43 -10.68
C ASN A 51 -6.89 5.58 -11.21
N TYR A 52 -6.22 5.42 -12.34
CA TYR A 52 -5.23 6.37 -12.85
C TYR A 52 -5.84 7.52 -13.67
N LEU A 53 -7.04 8.00 -13.32
CA LEU A 53 -7.73 9.07 -14.08
C LEU A 53 -6.91 10.37 -14.17
N TRP A 54 -6.04 10.62 -13.19
CA TRP A 54 -5.18 11.81 -13.15
C TRP A 54 -3.92 11.68 -14.02
N MET A 55 -3.60 10.48 -14.51
CA MET A 55 -2.37 10.22 -15.26
C MET A 55 -2.29 11.01 -16.59
N PRO A 56 -3.36 11.08 -17.42
CA PRO A 56 -3.34 11.91 -18.62
C PRO A 56 -3.12 13.40 -18.33
N MET A 57 -3.66 13.90 -17.21
CA MET A 57 -3.47 15.27 -16.76
C MET A 57 -2.00 15.51 -16.35
N LEU A 58 -1.41 14.60 -15.57
CA LEU A 58 0.00 14.67 -15.20
C LEU A 58 0.91 14.62 -16.44
N MET A 59 0.63 13.76 -17.42
CA MET A 59 1.39 13.70 -18.67
C MET A 59 1.32 15.01 -19.45
N LYS A 60 0.14 15.64 -19.55
CA LYS A 60 -0.01 16.98 -20.15
C LYS A 60 0.84 18.01 -19.43
N MET A 61 0.80 18.05 -18.09
CA MET A 61 1.63 18.98 -17.31
C MET A 61 3.13 18.74 -17.55
N CYS A 62 3.55 17.49 -17.69
CA CYS A 62 4.94 17.15 -18.00
C CYS A 62 5.37 17.60 -19.40
N VAL A 63 4.51 17.39 -20.41
CA VAL A 63 4.81 17.76 -21.80
C VAL A 63 4.83 19.28 -21.96
N VAL A 64 3.88 19.99 -21.36
CA VAL A 64 3.86 21.46 -21.30
C VAL A 64 5.14 22.00 -20.63
N GLN A 65 5.68 21.28 -19.64
CA GLN A 65 6.93 21.64 -18.96
C GLN A 65 8.20 21.18 -19.71
N LYS A 66 8.08 20.23 -20.65
CA LYS A 66 9.21 19.49 -21.23
C LYS A 66 9.08 19.42 -22.75
N GLU A 67 9.16 20.56 -23.41
CA GLU A 67 9.61 20.57 -24.80
C GLU A 67 11.05 20.03 -24.83
N ALA A 68 11.29 19.04 -25.70
CA ALA A 68 12.50 18.24 -25.87
C ALA A 68 12.81 17.16 -24.80
N THR A 69 12.55 15.89 -25.15
CA THR A 69 13.50 14.75 -25.07
C THR A 69 12.71 13.44 -24.95
N THR A 70 12.82 12.61 -25.98
CA THR A 70 12.38 11.20 -26.04
C THR A 70 13.20 10.35 -25.07
N LEU A 71 12.54 9.52 -24.28
CA LEU A 71 13.19 8.61 -23.32
C LEU A 71 13.20 7.17 -23.85
N PRO A 72 14.32 6.44 -23.74
CA PRO A 72 14.38 5.03 -24.11
C PRO A 72 13.66 4.14 -23.07
N PRO A 73 13.14 2.97 -23.50
CA PRO A 73 12.43 2.05 -22.62
C PRO A 73 13.36 1.40 -21.59
N VAL A 74 12.87 1.26 -20.35
CA VAL A 74 13.59 0.61 -19.25
C VAL A 74 13.16 -0.87 -19.16
N PRO A 75 14.11 -1.83 -19.12
CA PRO A 75 13.78 -3.24 -18.98
C PRO A 75 13.25 -3.55 -17.58
N VAL A 76 12.20 -4.34 -17.50
CA VAL A 76 11.62 -4.84 -16.25
C VAL A 76 12.45 -6.03 -15.77
N LYS A 77 13.04 -5.95 -14.57
CA LYS A 77 13.69 -7.09 -13.92
C LYS A 77 12.71 -7.73 -12.92
N ASP A 78 12.45 -9.02 -13.12
CA ASP A 78 11.77 -9.83 -12.10
C ASP A 78 12.68 -10.02 -10.90
N ARG A 79 12.18 -9.63 -9.72
CA ARG A 79 12.85 -9.88 -8.45
C ARG A 79 12.26 -11.19 -7.91
N GLY A 80 13.08 -12.25 -7.90
CA GLY A 80 12.70 -13.59 -7.42
C GLY A 80 12.20 -13.62 -5.96
N ASN A 81 11.80 -14.80 -5.49
CA ASN A 81 11.19 -14.96 -4.17
C ASN A 81 12.21 -14.71 -3.05
N ILE A 82 11.89 -13.79 -2.13
CA ILE A 82 12.84 -13.26 -1.14
C ILE A 82 12.70 -13.94 0.24
N ALA A 83 11.63 -14.71 0.48
CA ALA A 83 11.34 -15.24 1.81
C ALA A 83 12.07 -16.58 2.06
N PRO A 84 12.83 -16.71 3.16
CA PRO A 84 13.54 -17.95 3.51
C PRO A 84 12.64 -19.03 4.14
N VAL A 85 11.43 -18.66 4.59
CA VAL A 85 10.51 -19.54 5.34
C VAL A 85 9.14 -19.58 4.64
N PRO A 86 8.48 -20.75 4.54
CA PRO A 86 7.14 -20.86 3.93
C PRO A 86 6.09 -20.02 4.66
N ALA A 87 5.08 -19.56 3.92
CA ALA A 87 4.06 -18.66 4.44
C ALA A 87 3.02 -19.39 5.32
N PRO A 88 2.80 -18.97 6.57
CA PRO A 88 1.79 -19.56 7.44
C PRO A 88 0.36 -19.24 6.96
N PRO A 89 -0.69 -19.94 7.44
CA PRO A 89 -2.07 -19.71 7.03
C PRO A 89 -2.55 -18.27 7.30
N THR A 90 -3.33 -17.69 6.38
CA THR A 90 -3.76 -16.27 6.46
C THR A 90 -4.57 -16.00 7.73
N ARG A 91 -5.42 -16.94 8.15
CA ARG A 91 -6.28 -16.81 9.34
C ARG A 91 -5.49 -16.64 10.63
N GLU A 92 -4.40 -17.40 10.78
CA GLU A 92 -3.51 -17.31 11.95
C GLU A 92 -2.71 -16.00 11.98
N MET A 93 -2.35 -15.48 10.81
CA MET A 93 -1.67 -14.20 10.72
C MET A 93 -2.62 -13.06 11.13
N ILE A 94 -3.88 -13.10 10.70
CA ILE A 94 -4.89 -12.08 11.01
C ILE A 94 -5.22 -12.08 12.51
N SER A 95 -5.34 -13.24 13.16
CA SER A 95 -5.66 -13.30 14.59
C SER A 95 -4.59 -12.66 15.48
N LYS A 96 -3.32 -12.72 15.06
CA LYS A 96 -2.19 -12.07 15.75
C LYS A 96 -2.10 -10.56 15.48
N LEU A 97 -2.88 -10.04 14.53
CA LEU A 97 -2.86 -8.63 14.15
C LEU A 97 -3.65 -7.80 15.17
N ILE A 98 -3.01 -7.43 16.28
CA ILE A 98 -3.57 -6.50 17.27
C ILE A 98 -3.06 -5.08 16.94
N SER A 99 -3.97 -4.17 16.60
CA SER A 99 -3.63 -2.75 16.45
C SER A 99 -3.26 -2.17 17.82
N ARG A 100 -2.10 -1.50 17.90
CA ARG A 100 -1.69 -0.77 19.12
C ARG A 100 -2.71 0.31 19.51
N PHE A 101 -3.41 0.90 18.52
CA PHE A 101 -4.44 1.90 18.75
C PHE A 101 -5.75 1.29 19.28
N ARG A 102 -6.09 0.06 18.87
CA ARG A 102 -7.26 -0.64 19.40
C ARG A 102 -7.06 -0.97 20.88
N LYS A 103 -5.87 -1.45 21.25
CA LYS A 103 -5.53 -1.72 22.66
C LYS A 103 -5.66 -0.45 23.52
N ALA A 104 -5.10 0.68 23.06
CA ALA A 104 -5.19 1.94 23.79
C ALA A 104 -6.64 2.44 23.95
N TYR A 105 -7.48 2.26 22.93
CA TYR A 105 -8.90 2.60 22.99
C TYR A 105 -9.66 1.69 23.96
N ASP A 106 -9.46 0.37 23.87
CA ASP A 106 -10.09 -0.61 24.77
C ASP A 106 -9.66 -0.40 26.23
N ASP A 107 -8.38 -0.09 26.46
CA ASP A 107 -7.84 0.23 27.80
C ASP A 107 -8.47 1.53 28.36
N SER A 108 -8.68 2.54 27.50
CA SER A 108 -9.31 3.82 27.91
C SER A 108 -10.80 3.70 28.25
N LEU A 109 -11.52 2.78 27.62
CA LEU A 109 -12.92 2.48 27.95
C LEU A 109 -13.04 1.70 29.27
N CYS A 110 -12.03 0.88 29.61
CA CYS A 110 -12.03 0.10 30.85
C CYS A 110 -11.82 0.98 32.10
N THR A 111 -11.16 2.13 31.95
CA THR A 111 -10.96 3.13 33.01
C THR A 111 -12.15 4.06 33.24
N LEU A 112 -13.14 4.07 32.34
CA LEU A 112 -14.40 4.81 32.46
C LEU A 112 -15.49 3.89 33.04
N LYS A 113 -15.30 3.40 34.26
CA LYS A 113 -16.39 2.81 35.06
C LYS A 113 -16.69 3.78 36.19
N TYR A 114 -17.79 4.53 36.03
CA TYR A 114 -18.45 5.27 37.13
C TYR A 114 -19.25 4.31 37.99
#